data_AF-A0A430QU86-F1
#
_entry.id   AF-A0A430QU86-F1
#
_cell.length_a   1.000
_cell.length_b   1.000
_cell.length_c   1.000
_cell.angle_alpha   90.00
_cell.angle_beta   90.00
_cell.angle_gamma   90.00
#
_symmetry.space_group_name_H-M   'P 1'
#
loop_
_entity.id
_entity.type
_entity.pdbx_description
1 polymer ?
#
loop_
_entity_poly.entity_id
_entity_poly.type
_entity_poly.pdbx_seq_one_letter_code
_entity_poly.pdbx_strand_id
1 'polypeptide(L)'
;MADEATVYYSDAIDQLTYGHIALKQLFGECGRPLVAWQIDPFGHSRDHSDLFQDAGFDAVYFQRIDYREKQARKRLKQLEVLWDTTHINNSSFYGLFTGMFYDTYCYPPNLELDDNYPDNTIVDNPYIPEYNVDSIVKKFIDYIHIISKAYQTNHIMVLMGCDFTYENAHFNYNNMDKLIKYVNQQQLHGSKINLFYSTPACYTKAVNEEFHRIGTINRRGGDFFPYASGPHSYWTGYYTSRPALKYYVRQASNLLSMCEQ
;
A
#
# COMPACT_ATOMS: atom_id res chain seq x y z
N MET A 1 1.04 -7.43 10.02
CA MET A 1 1.99 -6.36 9.61
C MET A 1 2.98 -6.22 10.75
N ALA A 2 4.26 -6.47 10.48
CA ALA A 2 5.32 -6.42 11.49
C ALA A 2 6.10 -5.10 11.33
N ASP A 3 6.79 -4.68 12.40
CA ASP A 3 7.88 -3.71 12.22
C ASP A 3 8.99 -4.32 11.36
N GLU A 4 9.71 -3.49 10.61
CA GLU A 4 10.77 -3.94 9.70
C GLU A 4 12.17 -3.59 10.22
N ALA A 5 12.30 -2.74 11.25
CA ALA A 5 13.61 -2.33 11.78
C ALA A 5 14.07 -3.11 13.01
N THR A 6 13.17 -3.38 13.96
CA THR A 6 13.50 -3.92 15.29
C THR A 6 13.01 -5.35 15.50
N VAL A 7 12.76 -6.06 14.40
CA VAL A 7 12.28 -7.44 14.37
C VAL A 7 13.40 -8.37 13.90
N TYR A 8 13.48 -9.57 14.49
CA TYR A 8 14.37 -10.60 13.97
C TYR A 8 13.76 -11.31 12.77
N TYR A 9 14.59 -11.74 11.84
CA TYR A 9 14.09 -12.45 10.67
C TYR A 9 13.30 -13.72 11.04
N SER A 10 13.70 -14.49 12.06
CA SER A 10 12.94 -15.69 12.46
C SER A 10 11.56 -15.32 12.99
N ASP A 11 11.45 -14.31 13.85
CA ASP A 11 10.17 -13.83 14.36
C ASP A 11 9.26 -13.31 13.23
N ALA A 12 9.84 -12.68 12.21
CA ALA A 12 9.12 -12.24 11.01
C ALA A 12 8.60 -13.43 10.17
N ILE A 13 9.40 -14.49 10.04
CA ILE A 13 9.00 -15.75 9.40
C ILE A 13 7.89 -16.43 10.19
N ASP A 14 8.03 -16.52 11.51
CA ASP A 14 7.09 -17.25 12.37
C ASP A 14 5.70 -16.59 12.33
N GLN A 15 5.62 -15.27 12.47
CA GLN A 15 4.33 -14.57 12.39
C GLN A 15 3.70 -14.68 11.00
N LEU A 16 4.51 -14.66 9.92
CA LEU A 16 4.03 -14.75 8.55
C LEU A 16 3.50 -16.17 8.28
N THR A 17 4.26 -17.18 8.71
CA THR A 17 3.95 -18.59 8.60
C THR A 17 2.66 -18.92 9.36
N TYR A 18 2.55 -18.45 10.60
CA TYR A 18 1.34 -18.64 11.42
C TYR A 18 0.10 -18.07 10.73
N GLY A 19 0.18 -16.83 10.22
CA GLY A 19 -0.91 -16.21 9.48
C GLY A 19 -1.28 -17.00 8.21
N HIS A 20 -0.29 -17.45 7.44
CA HIS A 20 -0.52 -18.23 6.22
C HIS A 20 -1.14 -19.60 6.51
N ILE A 21 -0.70 -20.30 7.56
CA ILE A 21 -1.29 -21.56 7.99
C ILE A 21 -2.76 -21.37 8.36
N ALA A 22 -3.07 -20.34 9.17
CA ALA A 22 -4.43 -20.05 9.57
C ALA A 22 -5.33 -19.74 8.36
N LEU A 23 -4.87 -18.89 7.43
CA LEU A 23 -5.60 -18.59 6.20
C LEU A 23 -5.84 -19.82 5.34
N LYS A 24 -4.82 -20.68 5.19
CA LYS A 24 -4.95 -21.93 4.43
C LYS A 24 -5.96 -22.89 5.07
N GLN A 25 -5.96 -23.01 6.39
CA GLN A 25 -6.89 -23.87 7.11
C GLN A 25 -8.34 -23.38 6.99
N LEU A 26 -8.56 -22.06 7.04
CA LEU A 26 -9.90 -21.46 7.03
C LEU A 26 -10.48 -21.32 5.62
N PHE A 27 -9.64 -20.94 4.65
CA PHE A 27 -10.08 -20.52 3.31
C PHE A 27 -9.47 -21.37 2.17
N GLY A 28 -8.68 -22.39 2.51
CA GLY A 28 -8.03 -23.26 1.52
C GLY A 28 -6.99 -22.53 0.67
N GLU A 29 -6.75 -23.05 -0.53
CA GLU A 29 -5.77 -22.48 -1.46
C GLU A 29 -6.15 -21.06 -1.92
N CYS A 30 -7.44 -20.72 -1.95
CA CYS A 30 -7.92 -19.37 -2.28
C CYS A 30 -7.59 -18.33 -1.19
N GLY A 31 -7.27 -18.76 0.04
CA GLY A 31 -6.88 -17.89 1.14
C GLY A 31 -5.44 -17.41 1.07
N ARG A 32 -4.61 -17.94 0.15
CA ARG A 32 -3.19 -17.58 0.06
C ARG A 32 -3.04 -16.11 -0.39
N PRO A 33 -2.40 -15.25 0.41
CA PRO A 33 -2.10 -13.89 -0.01
C PRO A 33 -1.11 -13.86 -1.19
N LEU A 34 -1.37 -12.99 -2.16
CA LEU A 34 -0.48 -12.74 -3.31
C LEU A 34 0.30 -11.42 -3.18
N VAL A 35 -0.17 -10.51 -2.31
CA VAL A 35 0.40 -9.18 -2.15
C VAL A 35 0.63 -8.86 -0.68
N ALA A 36 1.84 -8.42 -0.34
CA ALA A 36 2.20 -7.94 0.97
C ALA A 36 1.77 -6.48 1.15
N TRP A 37 1.24 -6.15 2.32
CA TRP A 37 0.67 -4.83 2.62
C TRP A 37 1.33 -4.26 3.89
N GLN A 38 2.33 -3.38 3.71
CA GLN A 38 3.19 -2.81 4.75
C GLN A 38 3.01 -1.29 4.81
N ILE A 39 1.79 -0.84 5.05
CA ILE A 39 1.46 0.60 4.93
C ILE A 39 1.96 1.46 6.09
N ASP A 40 2.26 0.86 7.25
CA ASP A 40 2.57 1.58 8.47
C ASP A 40 3.92 1.28 9.19
N PRO A 41 4.79 0.35 8.76
CA PRO A 41 6.16 0.29 9.28
C PRO A 41 6.94 1.57 9.00
N PHE A 42 7.79 1.99 9.93
CA PHE A 42 8.51 3.27 9.86
C PHE A 42 9.84 3.14 9.11
N GLY A 43 9.73 2.91 7.79
CA GLY A 43 10.81 2.51 6.90
C GLY A 43 10.72 1.02 6.57
N HIS A 44 11.41 0.59 5.51
CA HIS A 44 11.25 -0.76 4.96
C HIS A 44 12.58 -1.46 4.76
N SER A 45 12.64 -2.72 5.23
CA SER A 45 13.82 -3.56 5.20
C SER A 45 13.90 -4.32 3.89
N ARG A 46 15.11 -4.36 3.33
CA ARG A 46 15.44 -5.25 2.24
C ARG A 46 15.13 -6.71 2.58
N ASP A 47 15.45 -7.14 3.79
CA ASP A 47 15.33 -8.55 4.19
C ASP A 47 13.85 -8.96 4.30
N HIS A 48 12.94 -8.02 4.55
CA HIS A 48 11.49 -8.27 4.45
C HIS A 48 11.05 -8.47 3.00
N SER A 49 11.63 -7.74 2.04
CA SER A 49 11.38 -7.99 0.61
C SER A 49 11.83 -9.39 0.19
N ASP A 50 12.97 -9.88 0.71
CA ASP A 50 13.42 -11.26 0.49
C ASP A 50 12.45 -12.27 1.10
N LEU A 51 12.02 -12.05 2.35
CA LEU A 51 11.01 -12.89 3.00
C LEU A 51 9.70 -12.96 2.21
N PHE A 52 9.21 -11.84 1.66
CA PHE A 52 7.99 -11.85 0.85
C PHE A 52 8.18 -12.63 -0.47
N GLN A 53 9.35 -12.52 -1.11
CA GLN A 53 9.64 -13.32 -2.31
C GLN A 53 9.68 -14.81 -1.99
N ASP A 54 10.35 -15.21 -0.91
CA ASP A 54 10.44 -16.61 -0.47
C ASP A 54 9.06 -17.16 -0.06
N ALA A 55 8.20 -16.34 0.52
CA ALA A 55 6.81 -16.68 0.82
C ALA A 55 5.89 -16.69 -0.43
N GLY A 56 6.44 -16.34 -1.60
CA GLY A 56 5.77 -16.38 -2.90
C GLY A 56 4.71 -15.31 -3.08
N PHE A 57 4.99 -14.09 -2.60
CA PHE A 57 4.26 -12.88 -2.93
C PHE A 57 4.70 -12.33 -4.30
N ASP A 58 3.75 -11.77 -5.06
CA ASP A 58 4.02 -11.11 -6.34
C ASP A 58 4.41 -9.64 -6.16
N ALA A 59 3.98 -9.02 -5.06
CA ALA A 59 4.23 -7.61 -4.79
C ALA A 59 4.22 -7.25 -3.30
N VAL A 60 4.83 -6.10 -2.98
CA VAL A 60 4.66 -5.40 -1.71
C VAL A 60 4.23 -3.94 -1.95
N TYR A 61 3.31 -3.44 -1.13
CA TYR A 61 2.92 -2.04 -1.13
C TYR A 61 3.16 -1.41 0.23
N PHE A 62 3.70 -0.19 0.23
CA PHE A 62 3.98 0.56 1.44
C PHE A 62 3.97 2.07 1.23
N GLN A 63 3.98 2.81 2.35
CA GLN A 63 3.83 4.27 2.33
C GLN A 63 5.09 5.01 2.81
N ARG A 64 5.73 4.55 3.88
CA ARG A 64 6.64 5.35 4.71
C ARG A 64 8.09 5.23 4.26
N ILE A 65 8.45 6.05 3.26
CA ILE A 65 9.84 6.27 2.83
C ILE A 65 10.28 7.71 3.10
N ASP A 66 11.58 7.97 3.09
CA ASP A 66 12.13 9.32 3.27
C ASP A 66 11.44 10.34 2.33
N TYR A 67 11.01 11.47 2.89
CA TYR A 67 10.23 12.46 2.15
C TYR A 67 10.96 13.00 0.90
N ARG A 68 12.30 13.05 0.89
CA ARG A 68 13.09 13.50 -0.27
C ARG A 68 13.11 12.43 -1.35
N GLU A 69 13.27 11.17 -0.97
CA GLU A 69 13.18 10.04 -1.91
C GLU A 69 11.77 9.97 -2.51
N LYS A 70 10.71 10.11 -1.68
CA LYS A 70 9.32 10.20 -2.14
C LYS A 70 9.11 11.30 -3.18
N GLN A 71 9.60 12.51 -2.90
CA GLN A 71 9.49 13.65 -3.82
C GLN A 71 10.26 13.41 -5.13
N ALA A 72 11.46 12.83 -5.06
CA ALA A 72 12.24 12.50 -6.25
C ALA A 72 11.50 11.45 -7.10
N ARG A 73 10.99 10.39 -6.48
CA ARG A 73 10.24 9.32 -7.16
C ARG A 73 8.97 9.79 -7.81
N LYS A 74 8.22 10.70 -7.17
CA LYS A 74 7.06 11.35 -7.79
C LYS A 74 7.42 12.08 -9.07
N ARG A 75 8.51 12.85 -9.06
CA ARG A 75 8.99 13.60 -10.24
C ARG A 75 9.48 12.68 -11.35
N LEU A 76 10.14 11.58 -10.98
CA LEU A 76 10.77 10.64 -11.91
C LEU A 76 9.85 9.50 -12.37
N LYS A 77 8.60 9.45 -11.90
CA LYS A 77 7.67 8.33 -12.13
C LYS A 77 8.24 6.99 -11.65
N GLN A 78 8.74 6.96 -10.42
CA GLN A 78 9.45 5.83 -9.81
C GLN A 78 8.82 5.40 -8.49
N LEU A 79 7.50 5.61 -8.34
CA LEU A 79 6.73 5.05 -7.22
C LEU A 79 6.43 3.56 -7.42
N GLU A 80 6.65 3.03 -8.62
CA GLU A 80 6.57 1.60 -8.94
C GLU A 80 7.94 1.15 -9.44
N VAL A 81 8.51 0.14 -8.78
CA VAL A 81 9.85 -0.37 -9.10
C VAL A 81 9.90 -1.88 -8.89
N LEU A 82 10.93 -2.49 -9.45
CA LEU A 82 11.36 -3.82 -9.07
C LEU A 82 12.40 -3.69 -7.93
N TRP A 83 12.06 -4.15 -6.74
CA TRP A 83 12.96 -4.11 -5.60
C TRP A 83 13.93 -5.30 -5.66
N ASP A 84 15.18 -4.99 -5.98
CA ASP A 84 16.26 -5.95 -6.18
C ASP A 84 17.19 -5.96 -4.97
N THR A 85 17.01 -6.93 -4.11
CA THR A 85 17.74 -7.08 -2.85
C THR A 85 19.13 -7.70 -3.02
N THR A 86 19.46 -8.18 -4.22
CA THR A 86 20.71 -8.91 -4.45
C THR A 86 21.94 -8.01 -4.32
N HIS A 87 23.01 -8.60 -3.78
CA HIS A 87 24.33 -7.97 -3.68
C HIS A 87 25.17 -8.10 -4.96
N ILE A 88 24.73 -8.93 -5.91
CA ILE A 88 25.49 -9.30 -7.11
C ILE A 88 24.68 -8.82 -8.31
N ASN A 89 25.30 -8.08 -9.23
CA ASN A 89 24.74 -7.70 -10.53
C ASN A 89 24.51 -8.95 -11.40
N ASN A 90 23.57 -9.80 -11.01
CA ASN A 90 23.09 -10.90 -11.82
C ASN A 90 21.73 -10.49 -12.37
N SER A 91 21.70 -10.15 -13.66
CA SER A 91 20.48 -9.75 -14.38
C SER A 91 19.40 -10.84 -14.42
N SER A 92 19.69 -12.03 -13.90
CA SER A 92 18.79 -13.19 -13.86
C SER A 92 17.92 -13.24 -12.59
N PHE A 93 18.20 -12.42 -11.57
CA PHE A 93 17.39 -12.42 -10.34
C PHE A 93 16.12 -11.58 -10.51
N TYR A 94 14.99 -12.19 -10.17
CA TYR A 94 13.67 -11.55 -10.17
C TYR A 94 13.56 -10.73 -8.88
N GLY A 95 13.43 -9.41 -8.97
CA GLY A 95 13.12 -8.60 -7.79
C GLY A 95 11.62 -8.60 -7.49
N LEU A 96 11.23 -8.13 -6.31
CA LEU A 96 9.82 -8.03 -5.92
C LEU A 96 9.19 -6.77 -6.48
N PHE A 97 8.02 -6.88 -7.14
CA PHE A 97 7.30 -5.68 -7.55
C PHE A 97 6.92 -4.86 -6.32
N THR A 98 7.27 -3.58 -6.31
CA THR A 98 7.13 -2.72 -5.15
C THR A 98 6.42 -1.43 -5.51
N GLY A 99 5.26 -1.21 -4.89
CA GLY A 99 4.45 -0.01 -5.05
C GLY A 99 4.52 0.89 -3.82
N MET A 100 5.02 2.11 -4.01
CA MET A 100 4.98 3.18 -3.02
C MET A 100 3.76 4.06 -3.30
N PHE A 101 2.90 4.31 -2.31
CA PHE A 101 1.73 5.16 -2.58
C PHE A 101 2.12 6.62 -2.88
N TYR A 102 1.19 7.45 -3.32
CA TYR A 102 1.52 8.83 -3.66
C TYR A 102 1.77 9.68 -2.40
N ASP A 103 0.81 9.77 -1.47
CA ASP A 103 0.90 10.70 -0.32
C ASP A 103 0.59 10.08 1.03
N THR A 104 -0.45 9.26 1.11
CA THR A 104 -0.95 8.67 2.35
C THR A 104 -1.40 7.24 2.07
N TYR A 105 -1.60 6.47 3.13
CA TYR A 105 -2.30 5.18 3.03
C TYR A 105 -3.83 5.33 3.21
N CYS A 106 -4.31 6.55 3.47
CA CYS A 106 -5.73 6.83 3.68
C CYS A 106 -6.44 7.30 2.40
N TYR A 107 -7.73 7.63 2.53
CA TYR A 107 -8.58 8.23 1.50
C TYR A 107 -7.90 9.38 0.75
N PRO A 108 -8.29 9.64 -0.52
CA PRO A 108 -7.96 10.89 -1.17
C PRO A 108 -8.45 12.09 -0.34
N PRO A 109 -7.78 13.25 -0.41
CA PRO A 109 -8.19 14.42 0.34
C PRO A 109 -9.65 14.80 0.08
N ASN A 110 -10.45 15.01 1.13
CA ASN A 110 -11.88 15.34 1.08
C ASN A 110 -12.78 14.21 0.55
N LEU A 111 -12.32 12.96 0.67
CA LEU A 111 -13.07 11.76 0.29
C LEU A 111 -13.01 10.70 1.39
N GLU A 112 -12.99 11.14 2.65
CA GLU A 112 -13.15 10.27 3.80
C GLU A 112 -14.60 9.77 3.85
N LEU A 113 -14.93 8.77 3.04
CA LEU A 113 -16.27 8.21 2.85
C LEU A 113 -16.61 7.18 3.93
N ASP A 114 -16.56 7.60 5.19
CA ASP A 114 -16.78 6.78 6.38
C ASP A 114 -17.76 7.49 7.32
N ASP A 115 -18.50 6.74 8.14
CA ASP A 115 -19.56 7.31 8.97
C ASP A 115 -19.03 8.17 10.13
N ASN A 116 -17.74 8.03 10.45
CA ASN A 116 -17.01 8.97 11.30
C ASN A 116 -16.83 10.37 10.67
N TYR A 117 -17.07 10.50 9.35
CA TYR A 117 -16.94 11.74 8.59
C TYR A 117 -18.23 12.02 7.78
N PRO A 118 -19.38 12.23 8.46
CA PRO A 118 -20.68 12.32 7.79
C PRO A 118 -20.78 13.52 6.82
N ASP A 119 -20.00 14.58 7.04
CA ASP A 119 -19.96 15.77 6.17
C ASP A 119 -19.43 15.45 4.76
N ASN A 120 -18.74 14.32 4.57
CA ASN A 120 -18.22 13.88 3.28
C ASN A 120 -19.19 12.97 2.49
N THR A 121 -20.41 12.76 2.99
CA THR A 121 -21.43 11.94 2.32
C THR A 121 -21.74 12.47 0.93
N ILE A 122 -21.82 11.59 -0.06
CA ILE A 122 -22.26 11.93 -1.41
C ILE A 122 -23.79 12.01 -1.44
N VAL A 123 -24.28 13.23 -1.60
CA VAL A 123 -25.70 13.57 -1.69
C VAL A 123 -26.05 13.82 -3.15
N ASP A 124 -26.81 12.90 -3.73
CA ASP A 124 -27.09 12.81 -5.17
C ASP A 124 -28.53 13.17 -5.54
N ASN A 125 -29.32 13.68 -4.59
CA ASN A 125 -30.63 14.24 -4.86
C ASN A 125 -30.48 15.72 -5.29
N PRO A 126 -30.77 16.08 -6.56
CA PRO A 126 -30.55 17.44 -7.06
C PRO A 126 -31.56 18.47 -6.53
N TYR A 127 -32.60 18.03 -5.82
CA TYR A 127 -33.67 18.89 -5.32
C TYR A 127 -33.45 19.40 -3.89
N ILE A 128 -32.36 18.98 -3.23
CA ILE A 128 -32.04 19.41 -1.86
C ILE A 128 -30.77 20.28 -1.84
N PRO A 129 -30.67 21.25 -0.92
CA PRO A 129 -29.52 22.15 -0.83
C PRO A 129 -28.16 21.46 -0.65
N GLU A 130 -28.16 20.25 -0.09
CA GLU A 130 -26.97 19.48 0.24
C GLU A 130 -26.36 18.73 -0.96
N TYR A 131 -26.96 18.81 -2.16
CA TYR A 131 -26.43 18.18 -3.37
C TYR A 131 -24.96 18.57 -3.62
N ASN A 132 -24.07 17.58 -3.75
CA ASN A 132 -22.63 17.81 -3.82
C ASN A 132 -21.87 16.97 -4.87
N VAL A 133 -22.57 16.16 -5.67
CA VAL A 133 -21.96 15.23 -6.65
C VAL A 133 -20.99 15.94 -7.59
N ASP A 134 -21.38 17.05 -8.21
CA ASP A 134 -20.55 17.74 -9.21
C ASP A 134 -19.21 18.22 -8.62
N SER A 135 -19.25 18.74 -7.38
CA SER A 135 -18.08 19.21 -6.65
C SER A 135 -17.14 18.04 -6.31
N ILE A 136 -17.70 16.94 -5.82
CA ILE A 136 -16.94 15.75 -5.43
C ILE A 136 -16.30 15.09 -6.65
N VAL A 137 -17.05 14.88 -7.73
CA VAL A 137 -16.55 14.29 -8.98
C VAL A 137 -15.42 15.13 -9.56
N LYS A 138 -15.57 16.45 -9.59
CA LYS A 138 -14.51 17.36 -10.06
C LYS A 138 -13.24 17.22 -9.21
N LYS A 139 -13.36 17.29 -7.88
CA LYS A 139 -12.21 17.14 -6.96
C LYS A 139 -11.52 15.79 -7.14
N PHE A 140 -12.28 14.71 -7.29
CA PHE A 140 -11.74 13.37 -7.52
C PHE A 140 -10.96 13.31 -8.84
N ILE A 141 -11.55 13.79 -9.94
CA ILE A 141 -10.91 13.80 -11.25
C ILE A 141 -9.61 14.63 -11.20
N ASP A 142 -9.64 15.81 -10.58
CA ASP A 142 -8.46 16.67 -10.40
C ASP A 142 -7.36 15.93 -9.61
N TYR A 143 -7.74 15.23 -8.53
CA TYR A 143 -6.82 14.40 -7.75
C TYR A 143 -6.18 13.29 -8.60
N ILE A 144 -6.98 12.55 -9.39
CA ILE A 144 -6.47 11.50 -10.30
C ILE A 144 -5.50 12.10 -11.34
N HIS A 145 -5.79 13.29 -11.87
CA HIS A 145 -4.90 13.97 -12.81
C HIS A 145 -3.57 14.40 -12.18
N ILE A 146 -3.56 14.68 -10.87
CA ILE A 146 -2.33 15.01 -10.13
C ILE A 146 -1.51 13.75 -9.90
N ILE A 147 -2.11 12.71 -9.30
CA ILE A 147 -1.35 11.53 -8.88
C ILE A 147 -0.88 10.69 -10.08
N SER A 148 -1.66 10.63 -11.16
CA SER A 148 -1.29 9.85 -12.36
C SER A 148 0.01 10.31 -13.02
N LYS A 149 0.41 11.57 -12.79
CA LYS A 149 1.69 12.11 -13.29
C LYS A 149 2.92 11.48 -12.62
N ALA A 150 2.75 10.82 -11.48
CA ALA A 150 3.83 10.18 -10.72
C ALA A 150 3.96 8.67 -10.97
N TYR A 151 3.10 8.10 -11.82
CA TYR A 151 3.15 6.69 -12.22
C TYR A 151 3.46 6.56 -13.72
N GLN A 152 3.97 5.40 -14.12
CA GLN A 152 4.31 5.14 -15.53
C GLN A 152 3.14 4.54 -16.30
N THR A 153 2.34 3.70 -15.63
CA THR A 153 1.18 3.04 -16.23
C THR A 153 -0.06 3.93 -16.20
N ASN A 154 -1.10 3.51 -16.91
CA ASN A 154 -2.44 4.10 -16.88
C ASN A 154 -3.34 3.48 -15.79
N HIS A 155 -2.79 2.64 -14.90
CA HIS A 155 -3.49 2.07 -13.78
C HIS A 155 -3.09 2.81 -12.51
N ILE A 156 -4.08 3.29 -11.75
CA ILE A 156 -3.83 4.03 -10.51
C ILE A 156 -4.60 3.38 -9.37
N MET A 157 -3.89 2.99 -8.31
CA MET A 157 -4.50 2.50 -7.08
C MET A 157 -4.99 3.69 -6.26
N VAL A 158 -6.30 3.70 -5.97
CA VAL A 158 -6.93 4.67 -5.07
C VAL A 158 -7.23 3.96 -3.76
N LEU A 159 -6.67 4.47 -2.68
CA LEU A 159 -6.86 3.89 -1.35
C LEU A 159 -8.16 4.45 -0.76
N MET A 160 -9.10 3.58 -0.44
CA MET A 160 -10.38 3.95 0.15
C MET A 160 -10.45 3.34 1.53
N GLY A 161 -9.82 3.97 2.52
CA GLY A 161 -9.76 3.53 3.90
C GLY A 161 -8.87 4.45 4.74
N CYS A 162 -8.77 4.19 6.04
CA CYS A 162 -7.82 4.78 6.97
C CYS A 162 -7.83 3.95 8.27
N ASP A 163 -7.13 4.40 9.31
CA ASP A 163 -7.11 3.76 10.62
C ASP A 163 -8.55 3.52 11.13
N PHE A 164 -8.89 2.27 11.44
CA PHE A 164 -10.17 1.84 12.02
C PHE A 164 -11.44 2.27 11.26
N THR A 165 -11.33 2.51 9.96
CA THR A 165 -12.49 2.77 9.08
C THR A 165 -13.25 1.48 8.71
N TYR A 166 -14.43 1.62 8.08
CA TYR A 166 -15.33 0.52 7.71
C TYR A 166 -16.07 -0.17 8.87
N GLU A 167 -16.17 0.46 10.04
CA GLU A 167 -17.06 -0.03 11.12
C GLU A 167 -18.52 -0.14 10.61
N ASN A 168 -18.94 0.81 9.76
CA ASN A 168 -20.18 0.77 9.02
C ASN A 168 -19.94 0.65 7.51
N ALA A 169 -19.40 -0.49 7.08
CA ALA A 169 -19.05 -0.74 5.69
C ALA A 169 -20.17 -0.45 4.67
N HIS A 170 -21.44 -0.63 5.05
CA HIS A 170 -22.59 -0.29 4.19
C HIS A 170 -22.59 1.20 3.81
N PHE A 171 -22.26 2.09 4.74
CA PHE A 171 -22.12 3.52 4.46
C PHE A 171 -20.96 3.78 3.48
N ASN A 172 -19.80 3.17 3.71
CA ASN A 172 -18.63 3.34 2.82
C ASN A 172 -18.94 2.86 1.39
N TYR A 173 -19.50 1.65 1.25
CA TYR A 173 -19.83 1.07 -0.05
C TYR A 173 -20.89 1.88 -0.80
N ASN A 174 -21.95 2.35 -0.14
CA ASN A 174 -22.96 3.19 -0.78
C ASN A 174 -22.38 4.48 -1.35
N ASN A 175 -21.46 5.14 -0.63
CA ASN A 175 -20.79 6.34 -1.13
C ASN A 175 -19.83 6.01 -2.28
N MET A 176 -19.05 4.93 -2.16
CA MET A 176 -18.17 4.49 -3.25
C MET A 176 -18.92 4.11 -4.53
N ASP A 177 -20.09 3.48 -4.43
CA ASP A 177 -20.95 3.17 -5.58
C ASP A 177 -21.40 4.44 -6.30
N LYS A 178 -21.82 5.47 -5.54
CA LYS A 178 -22.15 6.78 -6.11
C LYS A 178 -20.93 7.41 -6.78
N LEU A 179 -19.77 7.40 -6.13
CA LEU A 179 -18.54 7.94 -6.68
C LEU A 179 -18.19 7.26 -8.02
N ILE A 180 -18.18 5.94 -8.07
CA ILE A 180 -17.93 5.13 -9.27
C ILE A 180 -18.91 5.52 -10.38
N LYS A 181 -20.21 5.53 -10.08
CA LYS A 181 -21.27 5.88 -11.04
C LYS A 181 -21.03 7.27 -11.65
N TYR A 182 -20.88 8.29 -10.82
CA TYR A 182 -20.83 9.67 -11.30
C TYR A 182 -19.49 10.04 -11.94
N VAL A 183 -18.38 9.45 -11.50
CA VAL A 183 -17.08 9.61 -12.18
C VAL A 183 -17.10 8.96 -13.56
N ASN A 184 -17.64 7.74 -13.69
CA ASN A 184 -17.72 7.06 -14.98
C ASN A 184 -18.69 7.73 -15.95
N GLN A 185 -19.77 8.36 -15.46
CA GLN A 185 -20.66 9.17 -16.30
C GLN A 185 -19.93 10.35 -17.00
N GLN A 186 -18.85 10.87 -16.42
CA GLN A 186 -18.05 11.92 -17.06
C GLN A 186 -17.34 11.45 -18.33
N GLN A 187 -17.32 10.14 -18.64
CA GLN A 187 -16.85 9.62 -19.92
C GLN A 187 -17.70 10.15 -21.09
N LEU A 188 -19.00 10.38 -20.88
CA LEU A 188 -19.89 11.02 -21.86
C LEU A 188 -19.46 12.47 -22.17
N HIS A 189 -18.74 13.09 -21.24
CA HIS A 189 -18.20 14.45 -21.35
C HIS A 189 -16.70 14.46 -21.68
N GLY A 190 -16.13 13.33 -22.12
CA GLY A 190 -14.76 13.21 -22.60
C GLY A 190 -13.72 12.82 -21.55
N SER A 191 -14.13 12.51 -20.31
CA SER A 191 -13.22 11.92 -19.32
C SER A 191 -12.68 10.57 -19.80
N LYS A 192 -11.38 10.32 -19.58
CA LYS A 192 -10.72 9.05 -19.89
C LYS A 192 -10.58 8.13 -18.67
N ILE A 193 -11.16 8.53 -17.54
CA ILE A 193 -11.08 7.78 -16.29
C ILE A 193 -12.16 6.71 -16.27
N ASN A 194 -11.76 5.49 -15.91
CA ASN A 194 -12.67 4.39 -15.60
C ASN A 194 -12.39 3.93 -14.16
N LEU A 195 -13.31 4.23 -13.25
CA LEU A 195 -13.22 3.90 -11.83
C LEU A 195 -14.02 2.63 -11.54
N PHE A 196 -13.46 1.73 -10.74
CA PHE A 196 -14.10 0.47 -10.34
C PHE A 196 -13.46 -0.09 -9.07
N TYR A 197 -14.17 -0.97 -8.36
CA TYR A 197 -13.60 -1.70 -7.23
C TYR A 197 -12.46 -2.61 -7.67
N SER A 198 -11.41 -2.69 -6.87
CA SER A 198 -10.25 -3.53 -7.15
C SER A 198 -9.62 -4.04 -5.87
N THR A 199 -8.62 -4.89 -6.02
CA THR A 199 -7.77 -5.37 -4.94
C THR A 199 -6.31 -5.09 -5.29
N PRO A 200 -5.38 -5.08 -4.31
CA PRO A 200 -3.96 -4.96 -4.59
C PRO A 200 -3.46 -6.00 -5.60
N ALA A 201 -3.92 -7.26 -5.51
CA ALA A 201 -3.56 -8.31 -6.47
C ALA A 201 -4.05 -8.02 -7.90
N CYS A 202 -5.28 -7.56 -8.06
CA CYS A 202 -5.81 -7.17 -9.38
C CYS A 202 -5.03 -5.99 -9.98
N TYR A 203 -4.67 -5.01 -9.14
CA TYR A 203 -3.84 -3.88 -9.56
C TYR A 203 -2.43 -4.32 -9.95
N THR A 204 -1.77 -5.16 -9.14
CA THR A 204 -0.45 -5.73 -9.44
C THR A 204 -0.47 -6.43 -10.80
N LYS A 205 -1.49 -7.26 -11.06
CA LYS A 205 -1.65 -7.95 -12.35
C LYS A 205 -1.73 -6.95 -13.52
N ALA A 206 -2.61 -5.96 -13.43
CA ALA A 206 -2.81 -4.99 -14.50
C ALA A 206 -1.55 -4.16 -14.77
N VAL A 207 -0.86 -3.71 -13.72
CA VAL A 207 0.40 -2.96 -13.84
C VAL A 207 1.51 -3.84 -14.40
N ASN A 208 1.59 -5.10 -13.98
CA ASN A 208 2.56 -6.05 -14.51
C ASN A 208 2.37 -6.27 -16.01
N GLU A 209 1.13 -6.47 -16.48
CA GLU A 209 0.81 -6.58 -17.92
C GLU A 209 1.24 -5.34 -18.71
N GLU A 210 1.04 -4.15 -18.14
CA GLU A 210 1.45 -2.89 -18.78
C GLU A 210 2.98 -2.71 -18.81
N PHE A 211 3.70 -3.08 -17.75
CA PHE A 211 5.17 -3.05 -17.76
C PHE A 211 5.77 -4.09 -18.72
N HIS A 212 5.13 -5.25 -18.90
CA HIS A 212 5.51 -6.20 -19.95
C HIS A 212 5.36 -5.59 -21.35
N ARG A 213 4.30 -4.81 -21.58
CA ARG A 213 4.06 -4.10 -22.84
C ARG A 213 5.07 -2.97 -23.09
N ILE A 214 5.42 -2.22 -22.05
CA ILE A 214 6.42 -1.13 -22.11
C ILE A 214 7.85 -1.68 -22.22
N GLY A 215 8.10 -2.87 -21.66
CA GLY A 215 9.36 -3.59 -21.75
C GLY A 215 10.44 -3.12 -20.76
N THR A 216 10.13 -2.19 -19.86
CA THR A 216 11.09 -1.69 -18.87
C THR A 216 10.41 -1.31 -17.55
N ILE A 217 11.04 -1.64 -16.43
CA ILE A 217 10.70 -1.16 -15.09
C ILE A 217 11.99 -0.78 -14.36
N ASN A 218 11.96 0.32 -13.61
CA ASN A 218 13.13 0.75 -12.84
C ASN A 218 13.41 -0.23 -11.70
N ARG A 219 14.69 -0.54 -11.48
CA ARG A 219 15.14 -1.35 -10.33
C ARG A 219 15.56 -0.44 -9.18
N ARG A 220 15.33 -0.88 -7.94
CA ARG A 220 15.84 -0.24 -6.72
C ARG A 220 16.43 -1.34 -5.84
N GLY A 221 17.71 -1.24 -5.46
CA GLY A 221 18.29 -2.12 -4.45
C GLY A 221 18.33 -1.49 -3.07
N GLY A 222 19.00 -2.10 -2.09
CA GLY A 222 19.15 -1.56 -0.72
C GLY A 222 17.83 -1.50 0.08
N ASP A 223 17.84 -0.77 1.19
CA ASP A 223 16.69 -0.56 2.07
C ASP A 223 16.04 0.83 1.87
N PHE A 224 14.95 1.06 2.60
CA PHE A 224 14.27 2.36 2.74
C PHE A 224 14.41 2.91 4.16
N PHE A 225 15.55 2.66 4.81
CA PHE A 225 15.90 3.25 6.10
C PHE A 225 16.99 4.33 5.98
N PRO A 226 17.06 5.27 6.95
CA PRO A 226 16.05 5.56 7.95
C PRO A 226 14.84 6.30 7.34
N TYR A 227 13.65 6.10 7.91
CA TYR A 227 12.48 6.89 7.53
C TYR A 227 12.53 8.30 8.13
N ALA A 228 12.26 9.31 7.29
CA ALA A 228 12.00 10.67 7.72
C ALA A 228 10.73 11.21 7.08
N SER A 229 9.78 11.68 7.89
CA SER A 229 8.54 12.32 7.43
C SER A 229 8.75 13.79 7.04
N GLY A 230 9.88 14.39 7.43
CA GLY A 230 10.23 15.77 7.13
C GLY A 230 11.66 16.14 7.56
N PRO A 231 12.08 17.40 7.36
CA PRO A 231 13.48 17.82 7.49
C PRO A 231 14.14 17.53 8.85
N HIS A 232 13.36 17.56 9.93
CA HIS A 232 13.82 17.36 11.31
C HIS A 232 13.06 16.24 12.03
N SER A 233 12.50 15.30 11.27
CA SER A 233 11.60 14.27 11.78
C SER A 233 12.06 12.89 11.33
N TYR A 234 13.27 12.49 11.75
CA TYR A 234 13.79 11.15 11.56
C TYR A 234 13.21 10.21 12.62
N TRP A 235 12.69 9.08 12.17
CA TRP A 235 12.05 8.10 13.02
C TRP A 235 13.08 7.06 13.47
N THR A 236 14.22 7.48 14.00
CA THR A 236 15.27 6.56 14.48
C THR A 236 15.17 6.31 15.99
N GLY A 237 14.37 7.09 16.72
CA GLY A 237 14.18 6.92 18.15
C GLY A 237 13.56 5.56 18.52
N TYR A 238 12.61 5.06 17.71
CA TYR A 238 11.93 3.80 18.00
C TYR A 238 12.84 2.57 17.92
N TYR A 239 14.03 2.71 17.30
CA TYR A 239 15.06 1.68 17.29
C TYR A 239 15.50 1.30 18.71
N THR A 240 15.47 2.25 19.64
CA THR A 240 15.88 2.03 21.04
C THR A 240 14.71 2.12 22.03
N SER A 241 13.62 2.82 21.68
CA SER A 241 12.46 2.99 22.57
C SER A 241 11.97 1.67 23.16
N ARG A 242 11.73 1.67 24.48
CA ARG A 242 11.36 0.49 25.29
C ARG A 242 12.40 -0.66 25.18
N PRO A 243 13.67 -0.41 25.53
CA PRO A 243 14.75 -1.39 25.32
C PRO A 243 14.56 -2.67 26.14
N ALA A 244 13.97 -2.57 27.33
CA ALA A 244 13.63 -3.74 28.16
C ALA A 244 12.64 -4.68 27.45
N LEU A 245 11.64 -4.13 26.75
CA LEU A 245 10.69 -4.93 25.97
C LEU A 245 11.37 -5.58 24.76
N LYS A 246 12.19 -4.83 24.02
CA LYS A 246 12.96 -5.38 22.88
C LYS A 246 13.86 -6.54 23.31
N TYR A 247 14.54 -6.40 24.45
CA TYR A 247 15.33 -7.47 25.03
C TYR A 247 14.47 -8.67 25.44
N TYR A 248 13.32 -8.43 26.07
CA TYR A 248 12.41 -9.49 26.48
C TYR A 248 11.87 -10.29 25.29
N VAL A 249 11.51 -9.61 24.19
CA VAL A 249 11.08 -10.26 22.94
C VAL A 249 12.18 -11.16 22.39
N ARG A 250 13.45 -10.73 22.39
CA ARG A 250 14.59 -11.57 21.98
C ARG A 250 14.73 -12.82 22.84
N GLN A 251 14.57 -12.70 24.16
CA GLN A 251 14.65 -13.85 25.08
C GLN A 251 13.49 -14.81 24.86
N ALA A 252 12.27 -14.30 24.68
CA ALA A 252 11.09 -15.11 24.41
C ALA A 252 11.19 -15.83 23.06
N SER A 253 11.68 -15.16 22.02
CA SER A 253 11.96 -15.72 20.68
C SER A 253 12.90 -16.92 20.77
N ASN A 254 14.05 -16.76 21.45
CA ASN A 254 14.99 -17.85 21.64
C ASN A 254 14.38 -19.04 22.39
N LEU A 255 13.60 -18.77 23.44
CA LEU A 255 12.92 -19.82 24.20
C LEU A 255 11.88 -20.56 23.35
N LEU A 256 11.11 -19.84 22.53
CA LEU A 256 10.15 -20.43 21.61
C LEU A 256 10.84 -21.40 20.63
N SER A 257 11.92 -20.95 19.99
CA SER A 257 12.68 -21.81 19.07
C SER A 257 13.30 -23.04 19.75
N MET A 258 13.62 -22.96 21.05
CA MET A 258 14.07 -24.14 21.82
C MET A 258 12.92 -25.10 22.14
N CYS A 259 11.70 -24.59 22.34
CA CYS A 259 10.53 -25.42 22.64
C CYS A 259 9.95 -26.11 21.39
N GLU A 260 10.22 -25.60 20.19
CA GLU A 260 9.77 -26.18 18.92
C GLU A 260 10.68 -27.30 18.39
N GLN A 261 11.88 -27.47 18.96
CA GLN A 261 12.84 -28.54 18.63
C GLN A 261 12.51 -29.86 19.33
#